data_AF-A0A9W5AN32-F1
#
_entry.id   AF-A0A9W5AN32-F1
#
_cell.length_a   1.000
_cell.length_b   1.000
_cell.length_c   1.000
_cell.angle_alpha   90.00
_cell.angle_beta   90.00
_cell.angle_gamma   90.00
#
_symmetry.space_group_name_H-M   'P 1'
#
loop_
_entity.id
_entity.type
_entity.pdbx_description
1 polymer ?
#
loop_
_entity_poly.entity_id
_entity_poly.type
_entity_poly.pdbx_seq_one_letter_code
_entity_poly.pdbx_strand_id
1 'polypeptide(L)'
;MIIQQQYSISYEVIKGFVKATSSGSMKNDSGEVIEYGPSVRIFATNIYQATTENEKTGFANSYDRQLCFKINCETDTKAGQIANLIQTSLISNSPIYINGDIPIRKNDGSFEVSVIEIKGLDKELEKLKEVKK
;
A
#
# COMPACT_ATOMS: atom_id res chain seq x y z
N MET A 1 -18.95 8.94 -5.98
CA MET A 1 -19.59 8.09 -7.02
C MET A 1 -18.85 8.35 -8.33
N ILE A 2 -18.32 7.32 -8.98
CA ILE A 2 -17.74 7.46 -10.32
C ILE A 2 -18.90 7.70 -11.29
N ILE A 3 -18.86 8.82 -12.01
CA ILE A 3 -19.91 9.19 -12.97
C ILE A 3 -19.68 8.48 -14.31
N GLN A 4 -18.42 8.22 -14.66
CA GLN A 4 -18.01 7.45 -15.83
C GLN A 4 -16.64 6.81 -15.58
N GLN A 5 -16.50 5.52 -15.83
CA GLN A 5 -15.22 4.82 -15.73
C GLN A 5 -14.63 4.65 -17.13
N GLN A 6 -13.47 5.26 -17.39
CA GLN A 6 -12.80 5.19 -18.70
C GLN A 6 -11.58 4.26 -18.70
N TYR A 7 -11.02 3.96 -17.53
CA TYR A 7 -9.92 3.01 -17.37
C TYR A 7 -9.94 2.40 -15.96
N SER A 8 -9.13 1.37 -15.77
CA SER A 8 -8.79 0.79 -14.47
C SER A 8 -7.28 0.62 -14.38
N ILE A 9 -6.74 0.67 -13.17
CA ILE A 9 -5.32 0.43 -12.93
C ILE A 9 -5.20 -0.76 -12.00
N SER A 10 -4.41 -1.73 -12.44
CA SER A 10 -4.06 -2.89 -11.65
C SER A 10 -2.55 -2.91 -11.41
N TYR A 11 -2.16 -3.16 -10.18
CA TYR A 11 -0.78 -3.27 -9.74
C TYR A 11 -0.53 -4.70 -9.29
N GLU A 12 0.66 -5.20 -9.60
CA GLU A 12 1.15 -6.47 -9.07
C GLU A 12 2.26 -6.16 -8.04
N VAL A 13 2.03 -6.55 -6.79
CA VAL A 13 2.98 -6.33 -5.69
C VAL A 13 3.47 -7.68 -5.19
N ILE A 14 4.76 -7.93 -5.36
CA ILE A 14 5.40 -9.22 -5.00
C ILE A 14 6.23 -9.08 -3.71
N LYS A 15 6.78 -7.89 -3.46
CA LYS A 15 7.64 -7.58 -2.32
C LYS A 15 7.31 -6.22 -1.74
N GLY A 16 7.60 -6.05 -0.46
CA GLY A 16 7.44 -4.78 0.24
C GLY A 16 7.42 -4.94 1.75
N PHE A 17 7.13 -3.83 2.42
CA PHE A 17 6.86 -3.77 3.85
C PHE A 17 5.38 -3.46 4.07
N VAL A 18 4.77 -4.08 5.09
CA VAL A 18 3.36 -3.83 5.44
C VAL A 18 3.25 -3.23 6.84
N LYS A 19 2.36 -2.24 6.98
CA LYS A 19 2.07 -1.58 8.25
C LYS A 19 0.56 -1.48 8.45
N ALA A 20 0.06 -2.01 9.56
CA ALA A 20 -1.27 -1.69 10.05
C ALA A 20 -1.23 -0.41 10.89
N THR A 21 -2.27 0.40 10.81
CA THR A 21 -2.47 1.61 11.62
C THR A 21 -3.88 1.55 12.20
N SER A 22 -4.00 1.63 13.52
CA SER A 22 -5.31 1.74 14.18
C SER A 22 -5.94 3.09 13.89
N SER A 23 -7.25 3.19 14.10
CA SER A 23 -7.94 4.47 14.19
C SER A 23 -7.37 5.32 15.34
N GLY A 24 -7.53 6.63 15.24
CA GLY A 24 -7.07 7.57 16.25
C GLY A 24 -7.26 9.02 15.82
N SER A 25 -6.62 9.92 16.56
CA SER A 25 -6.59 11.33 16.24
C SER A 25 -5.20 11.92 16.43
N MET A 26 -4.90 12.99 15.70
CA MET A 26 -3.65 13.73 15.84
C MET A 26 -3.90 15.22 15.69
N LYS A 27 -3.07 16.04 16.33
CA LYS A 27 -3.06 17.48 16.05
C LYS A 27 -2.22 17.76 14.82
N ASN A 28 -2.75 18.53 13.87
CA ASN A 28 -1.97 19.04 12.74
C ASN A 28 -1.10 20.24 13.17
N ASP A 29 -0.28 20.76 12.26
CA ASP A 29 0.62 21.90 12.52
C ASP A 29 -0.14 23.19 12.90
N SER A 30 -1.43 23.27 12.56
CA SER A 30 -2.34 24.36 12.94
C SER A 30 -3.01 24.14 14.31
N GLY A 31 -2.73 23.02 14.99
CA GLY A 31 -3.28 22.66 16.29
C GLY A 31 -4.67 22.01 16.24
N GLU A 32 -5.24 21.80 15.05
CA GLU A 32 -6.54 21.17 14.86
C GLU A 32 -6.45 19.66 15.03
N VAL A 33 -7.45 19.06 15.68
CA VAL A 33 -7.54 17.61 15.83
C VAL A 33 -8.13 17.00 14.55
N ILE A 34 -7.32 16.19 13.87
CA ILE A 34 -7.72 15.40 12.72
C ILE A 34 -7.90 13.95 13.16
N GLU A 35 -9.09 13.41 12.95
CA GLU A 35 -9.38 11.99 13.13
C GLU A 35 -8.98 11.20 11.89
N TYR A 36 -8.47 9.99 12.11
CA TYR A 36 -8.15 9.07 11.03
C TYR A 36 -8.67 7.66 11.36
N GLY A 37 -9.17 6.99 10.32
CA GLY A 37 -9.65 5.62 10.43
C GLY A 37 -8.53 4.58 10.39
N PRO A 38 -8.86 3.32 10.70
CA PRO A 38 -7.91 2.22 10.58
C PRO A 38 -7.50 2.00 9.13
N SER A 39 -6.25 1.61 8.91
CA SER A 39 -5.74 1.34 7.57
C SER A 39 -4.57 0.36 7.56
N VAL A 40 -4.33 -0.23 6.39
CA VAL A 40 -3.12 -0.99 6.08
C VAL A 40 -2.38 -0.28 4.95
N ARG A 41 -1.05 -0.20 5.06
CA ARG A 41 -0.20 0.31 4.00
C ARG A 41 0.81 -0.74 3.56
N ILE A 42 0.98 -0.88 2.24
CA ILE A 42 2.06 -1.66 1.64
C ILE A 42 3.04 -0.68 1.00
N PHE A 43 4.31 -0.74 1.40
CA PHE A 43 5.39 0.05 0.81
C PHE A 43 6.19 -0.86 -0.11
N ALA A 44 6.14 -0.59 -1.41
CA ALA A 44 6.87 -1.35 -2.41
C ALA A 44 7.78 -0.39 -3.20
N THR A 45 8.99 -0.84 -3.49
CA THR A 45 10.00 -0.02 -4.13
C THR A 45 10.63 -0.78 -5.28
N ASN A 46 10.57 -0.18 -6.47
CA ASN A 46 11.42 -0.62 -7.58
C ASN A 46 12.77 0.10 -7.47
N ILE A 47 13.85 -0.67 -7.53
CA ILE A 47 15.22 -0.14 -7.55
C ILE A 47 15.74 -0.31 -8.96
N TYR A 48 16.21 0.78 -9.54
CA TYR A 48 16.81 0.81 -10.87
C TYR A 48 18.28 1.19 -10.73
N GLN A 49 19.10 0.67 -11.63
CA GLN A 49 20.46 1.13 -11.80
C GLN A 49 20.52 2.07 -13.00
N ALA A 50 21.29 3.16 -12.89
CA ALA A 50 21.58 4.02 -14.04
C ALA A 50 22.23 3.19 -15.15
N THR A 51 21.81 3.43 -16.40
CA THR A 51 22.35 2.75 -17.58
C THR A 51 23.73 3.25 -17.97
N THR A 52 24.18 4.37 -17.40
CA THR A 52 25.48 4.98 -17.63
C THR A 52 26.09 5.40 -16.30
N GLU A 53 27.41 5.33 -16.20
CA GLU A 53 28.15 5.85 -15.06
C GLU A 53 28.11 7.39 -15.04
N ASN A 54 28.13 7.97 -13.85
CA ASN A 54 28.39 9.39 -13.73
C ASN A 54 29.87 9.66 -14.03
N GLU A 55 30.14 10.56 -14.98
CA GLU A 55 31.50 10.85 -15.49
C GLU A 55 32.49 11.30 -14.40
N LYS A 56 32.01 11.92 -13.32
CA LYS A 56 32.87 12.41 -12.23
C LYS A 56 33.16 11.35 -11.19
N THR A 57 32.19 10.50 -10.88
CA THR A 57 32.32 9.49 -9.83
C THR A 57 32.72 8.11 -10.36
N GLY A 58 32.64 7.87 -11.67
CA GLY A 58 32.91 6.56 -12.28
C GLY A 58 32.02 5.45 -11.75
N PHE A 59 30.78 5.78 -11.36
CA PHE A 59 29.85 4.83 -10.74
C PHE A 59 28.44 4.98 -11.29
N ALA A 60 27.80 3.85 -11.60
CA ALA A 60 26.41 3.77 -12.02
C ALA A 60 25.51 3.72 -10.78
N ASN A 61 25.02 4.89 -10.36
CA ASN A 61 24.16 5.03 -9.19
C ASN A 61 22.88 4.20 -9.33
N SER A 62 22.40 3.69 -8.19
CA SER A 62 21.04 3.16 -8.10
C SER A 62 20.10 4.27 -7.65
N TYR A 63 18.85 4.22 -8.12
CA TYR A 63 17.78 5.09 -7.68
C TYR A 63 16.51 4.27 -7.46
N ASP A 64 15.73 4.67 -6.47
CA ASP A 64 14.54 3.98 -6.06
C ASP A 64 13.27 4.73 -6.47
N ARG A 65 12.20 3.99 -6.71
CA ARG A 65 10.84 4.52 -6.93
C ARG A 65 9.88 3.75 -6.04
N GLN A 66 9.50 4.39 -4.94
CA GLN A 66 8.57 3.82 -3.97
C GLN A 66 7.13 4.22 -4.25
N LEU A 67 6.22 3.25 -4.07
CA LEU A 67 4.78 3.46 -3.96
C LEU A 67 4.29 2.94 -2.60
N CYS A 68 3.35 3.69 -2.02
CA CYS A 68 2.60 3.28 -0.84
C CYS A 68 1.15 2.95 -1.24
N PHE A 69 0.71 1.71 -1.04
CA PHE A 69 -0.67 1.30 -1.29
C PHE A 69 -1.46 1.39 0.01
N LYS A 70 -2.43 2.32 0.10
CA LYS A 70 -3.25 2.51 1.29
C LYS A 70 -4.60 1.81 1.14
N ILE A 71 -4.88 0.90 2.07
CA ILE A 71 -6.13 0.15 2.20
C ILE A 71 -6.85 0.71 3.42
N ASN A 72 -7.96 1.40 3.21
CA ASN A 72 -8.82 1.83 4.32
C ASN A 72 -9.57 0.62 4.87
N CYS A 73 -9.68 0.53 6.19
CA CYS A 73 -10.33 -0.59 6.87
C CYS A 73 -11.49 -0.09 7.72
N GLU A 74 -12.53 -0.92 7.86
CA GLU A 74 -13.70 -0.59 8.67
C GLU A 74 -13.41 -0.59 10.17
N THR A 75 -12.48 -1.46 10.62
CA THR A 75 -12.12 -1.61 12.04
C THR A 75 -10.62 -1.89 12.22
N ASP A 76 -10.09 -1.58 13.41
CA ASP A 76 -8.69 -1.85 13.77
C ASP A 76 -8.35 -3.34 13.67
N THR A 77 -9.26 -4.20 14.16
CA THR A 77 -9.10 -5.66 14.07
C THR A 77 -9.03 -6.12 12.63
N LYS A 78 -9.86 -5.56 11.75
CA LYS A 78 -9.84 -5.89 10.32
C LYS A 78 -8.53 -5.46 9.66
N ALA A 79 -8.00 -4.29 10.03
CA ALA A 79 -6.69 -3.84 9.56
C ALA A 79 -5.58 -4.84 9.96
N GLY A 80 -5.60 -5.34 11.20
CA GLY A 80 -4.66 -6.38 11.64
C GLY A 80 -4.77 -7.69 10.86
N GLN A 81 -6.00 -8.17 10.59
CA GLN A 81 -6.23 -9.38 9.79
C GLN A 81 -5.72 -9.23 8.35
N ILE A 82 -6.03 -8.11 7.70
CA ILE A 82 -5.59 -7.81 6.34
C ILE A 82 -4.06 -7.71 6.29
N ALA A 83 -3.44 -7.02 7.25
CA ALA A 83 -1.99 -6.89 7.31
C ALA A 83 -1.30 -8.25 7.45
N ASN A 84 -1.81 -9.17 8.26
CA ASN A 84 -1.24 -10.51 8.40
C ASN A 84 -1.33 -11.33 7.10
N LEU A 85 -2.46 -11.27 6.39
CA LEU A 85 -2.64 -11.96 5.10
C LEU A 85 -1.67 -11.43 4.05
N ILE A 86 -1.57 -10.10 3.96
CA ILE A 86 -0.63 -9.42 3.06
C ILE A 86 0.81 -9.78 3.43
N GLN A 87 1.17 -9.70 4.71
CA GLN A 87 2.52 -10.03 5.18
C GLN A 87 2.91 -11.46 4.78
N THR A 88 2.00 -12.42 4.96
CA THR A 88 2.22 -13.82 4.59
C THR A 88 2.46 -13.96 3.08
N SER A 89 1.69 -13.22 2.26
CA SER A 89 1.86 -13.21 0.81
C SER A 89 3.20 -12.60 0.39
N LEU A 90 3.60 -11.47 1.00
CA LEU A 90 4.88 -10.81 0.73
C LEU A 90 6.08 -11.67 1.14
N ILE A 91 6.03 -12.35 2.29
CA ILE A 91 7.10 -13.25 2.77
C ILE A 91 7.26 -14.45 1.82
N SER A 92 6.14 -14.99 1.31
CA SER A 92 6.15 -16.12 0.37
C SER A 92 6.45 -15.71 -1.07
N ASN A 93 6.66 -14.42 -1.35
CA ASN A 93 6.74 -13.85 -2.70
C ASN A 93 5.52 -14.22 -3.58
N SER A 94 4.36 -14.42 -2.96
CA SER A 94 3.11 -14.61 -3.68
C SER A 94 2.61 -13.25 -4.18
N PRO A 95 2.38 -13.07 -5.50
CA PRO A 95 1.90 -11.80 -6.03
C PRO A 95 0.54 -11.39 -5.43
N ILE A 96 0.44 -10.12 -5.06
CA ILE A 96 -0.80 -9.47 -4.63
C ILE A 96 -1.26 -8.57 -5.77
N TYR A 97 -2.45 -8.84 -6.30
CA TYR A 97 -3.05 -8.04 -7.37
C TYR A 97 -3.98 -6.99 -6.77
N ILE A 98 -3.62 -5.72 -6.96
CA ILE A 98 -4.29 -4.57 -6.36
C ILE A 98 -4.94 -3.76 -7.46
N ASN A 99 -6.26 -3.57 -7.39
CA ASN A 99 -6.94 -2.55 -8.17
C ASN A 99 -6.96 -1.25 -7.35
N GLY A 100 -6.47 -0.17 -7.93
CA GLY A 100 -6.32 1.10 -7.23
C GLY A 100 -6.43 2.29 -8.18
N ASP A 101 -6.30 3.47 -7.60
CA ASP A 101 -6.30 4.73 -8.35
C ASP A 101 -4.89 5.04 -8.92
N ILE A 102 -4.78 6.13 -9.67
CA ILE A 102 -3.48 6.71 -10.06
C ILE A 102 -2.71 7.10 -8.78
N PRO A 103 -1.37 6.91 -8.73
CA PRO A 103 -0.59 7.33 -7.58
C PRO A 103 -0.65 8.86 -7.41
N ILE A 104 -0.99 9.30 -6.19
CA ILE A 104 -1.05 10.73 -5.84
C ILE A 104 0.19 11.08 -5.03
N ARG A 105 0.87 12.16 -5.43
CA ARG A 105 2.00 12.70 -4.67
C ARG A 105 1.49 13.39 -3.39
N LYS A 106 2.02 13.00 -2.24
CA LYS A 106 1.73 13.57 -0.92
C LYS A 106 2.68 14.74 -0.61
N ASN A 107 2.34 15.49 0.43
CA ASN A 107 3.10 16.67 0.86
C ASN A 107 4.54 16.31 1.30
N ASP A 108 4.75 15.12 1.84
CA ASP A 108 6.07 14.58 2.20
C ASP A 108 6.89 14.09 0.98
N GLY A 109 6.34 14.24 -0.23
CA GLY A 109 6.96 13.83 -1.48
C GLY A 109 6.74 12.37 -1.87
N SER A 110 6.14 11.56 -0.99
CA SER A 110 5.81 10.15 -1.27
C SER A 110 4.67 10.02 -2.28
N PHE A 111 4.57 8.88 -2.96
CA PHE A 111 3.45 8.55 -3.84
C PHE A 111 2.55 7.50 -3.18
N GLU A 112 1.26 7.82 -3.01
CA GLU A 112 0.28 6.90 -2.43
C GLU A 112 -0.77 6.50 -3.47
N VAL A 113 -1.04 5.20 -3.56
CA VAL A 113 -2.16 4.63 -4.31
C VAL A 113 -3.27 4.33 -3.32
N SER A 114 -4.45 4.91 -3.53
CA SER A 114 -5.67 4.49 -2.82
C SER A 114 -6.12 3.15 -3.38
N VAL A 115 -6.14 2.12 -2.53
CA VAL A 115 -6.58 0.77 -2.91
C VAL A 115 -8.09 0.71 -2.91
N ILE A 116 -8.66 0.24 -4.02
CA ILE A 116 -10.09 0.00 -4.19
C ILE A 116 -10.40 -1.46 -3.84
N GLU A 117 -9.58 -2.38 -4.35
CA GLU A 117 -9.79 -3.82 -4.18
C GLU A 117 -8.45 -4.56 -4.19
N ILE A 118 -8.36 -5.64 -3.41
CA ILE A 118 -7.30 -6.64 -3.55
C ILE A 118 -7.95 -7.94 -4.00
N LYS A 119 -7.54 -8.45 -5.16
CA LYS A 119 -8.17 -9.62 -5.78
C LYS A 119 -8.07 -10.84 -4.86
N GLY A 120 -9.22 -11.40 -4.50
CA GLY A 120 -9.31 -12.62 -3.68
C GLY A 120 -9.20 -12.42 -2.16
N LEU A 121 -8.98 -11.18 -1.69
CA LEU A 121 -8.83 -10.88 -0.27
C LEU A 121 -10.10 -11.24 0.54
N ASP A 122 -11.28 -10.95 0.01
CA ASP A 122 -12.54 -11.24 0.71
C ASP A 122 -12.74 -12.72 0.99
N LYS A 123 -12.41 -13.57 0.01
CA LYS A 123 -12.48 -15.04 0.16
C LYS A 123 -11.53 -15.55 1.25
N GLU A 124 -10.33 -14.99 1.33
CA GLU A 124 -9.37 -15.35 2.38
C GLU A 124 -9.84 -14.87 3.76
N LEU A 125 -10.46 -13.69 3.83
CA LEU A 125 -11.03 -13.17 5.07
C LEU A 125 -12.24 -13.97 5.55
N GLU A 126 -13.04 -14.54 4.64
CA GLU A 126 -14.15 -15.44 4.98
C GLU A 126 -13.64 -16.76 5.58
N LYS A 127 -12.61 -17.38 4.99
CA LYS A 127 -11.99 -18.59 5.54
C LYS A 127 -11.51 -18.40 6.98
N LEU A 128 -10.95 -17.23 7.31
CA LEU A 128 -10.52 -16.92 8.67
C LEU A 128 -11.67 -16.82 9.69
N LYS A 129 -12.90 -16.52 9.24
CA LYS A 129 -14.09 -16.52 10.12
C LYS A 129 -14.58 -17.93 10.41
N GLU A 130 -14.46 -18.85 9.47
CA GLU A 130 -14.91 -20.24 9.62
C GLU A 130 -14.02 -21.06 10.56
N VAL A 131 -12.71 -20.82 10.55
CA VAL A 131 -11.74 -21.53 11.41
C VAL A 131 -11.86 -21.17 12.90
N LYS A 132 -12.58 -20.09 13.24
CA LYS A 132 -12.79 -19.62 14.62
C LYS A 132 -14.13 -20.06 15.25
N LYS A 133 -14.90 -20.92 14.57
CA LYS A 133 -16.09 -21.59 15.13
C LYS A 133 -15.74 -23.01 15.54
#